data_AF-A0A7K0CPW4-F1
#
_entry.id   AF-A0A7K0CPW4-F1
#
_cell.length_a   1.000
_cell.length_b   1.000
_cell.length_c   1.000
_cell.angle_alpha   90.00
_cell.angle_beta   90.00
_cell.angle_gamma   90.00
#
_symmetry.space_group_name_H-M   'P 1'
#
loop_
_entity.id
_entity.type
_entity.pdbx_description
1 polymer ?
#
loop_
_entity_poly.entity_id
_entity_poly.type
_entity_poly.pdbx_seq_one_letter_code
_entity_poly.pdbx_strand_id
1 'polypeptide(L)'
;MDHIRRTPGFEDYDWPIDNMTLKQNLSDLETHQSEFRSRSKFAYSVLRGEEVVGCVYINPTGRPRHATVRSWVSETYAHLDKLLYEQVSSWLTEAWPFDGFDYSPRLMEPDLVNR
;
A
#
# COMPACT_ATOMS: atom_id res chain seq x y z
N MET A 1 0.72 13.96 -5.31
CA MET A 1 0.12 12.80 -6.00
C MET A 1 1.12 12.08 -6.87
N ASP A 2 1.94 12.80 -7.63
CA ASP A 2 3.00 12.22 -8.48
C ASP A 2 3.95 11.27 -7.75
N HIS A 3 4.35 11.57 -6.51
CA HIS A 3 5.19 10.68 -5.71
C HIS A 3 4.58 9.28 -5.58
N ILE A 4 3.29 9.20 -5.26
CA ILE A 4 2.56 7.94 -5.07
C ILE A 4 2.46 7.18 -6.39
N ARG A 5 2.22 7.86 -7.53
CA ARG A 5 2.18 7.19 -8.85
C ARG A 5 3.53 6.57 -9.25
N ARG A 6 4.64 7.09 -8.73
CA ARG A 6 6.00 6.55 -8.94
C ARG A 6 6.38 5.47 -7.93
N THR A 7 5.56 5.23 -6.90
CA THR A 7 5.81 4.19 -5.92
C THR A 7 5.65 2.81 -6.57
N PRO A 8 6.59 1.86 -6.35
CA PRO A 8 6.48 0.54 -6.97
C PRO A 8 5.15 -0.16 -6.68
N GLY A 9 4.47 -0.60 -7.74
CA GLY A 9 3.11 -1.18 -7.69
C GLY A 9 1.97 -0.21 -8.01
N PHE A 10 2.26 1.05 -8.36
CA PHE A 10 1.27 2.08 -8.75
C PHE A 10 1.46 2.62 -10.17
N GLU A 11 2.48 2.18 -10.89
CA GLU A 11 2.89 2.73 -12.19
C GLU A 11 1.78 2.64 -13.25
N ASP A 12 1.01 1.55 -13.23
CA ASP A 12 -0.08 1.28 -14.17
C ASP A 12 -1.47 1.62 -13.60
N TYR A 13 -1.55 2.37 -12.49
CA TYR A 13 -2.82 2.74 -11.85
C TYR A 13 -3.17 4.21 -12.09
N ASP A 14 -4.43 4.46 -12.46
CA ASP A 14 -4.98 5.82 -12.59
C ASP A 14 -5.18 6.53 -11.23
N TRP A 15 -4.98 5.82 -10.13
CA TRP A 15 -5.01 6.33 -8.76
C TRP A 15 -3.63 6.88 -8.34
N PRO A 16 -3.55 7.95 -7.52
CA PRO A 16 -4.65 8.74 -6.95
C PRO A 16 -5.35 9.64 -7.97
N ILE A 17 -6.65 9.87 -7.80
CA ILE A 17 -7.44 10.74 -8.68
C ILE A 17 -7.33 12.18 -8.18
N ASP A 18 -6.87 13.11 -9.04
CA ASP A 18 -6.54 14.48 -8.62
C ASP A 18 -7.75 15.33 -8.20
N ASN A 19 -8.95 15.02 -8.70
CA ASN A 19 -10.16 15.83 -8.48
C ASN A 19 -11.32 15.04 -7.83
N MET A 20 -11.00 14.16 -6.88
CA MET A 20 -12.02 13.41 -6.15
C MET A 20 -12.89 14.36 -5.30
N THR A 21 -14.19 14.37 -5.54
CA THR A 21 -15.14 15.14 -4.72
C THR A 21 -15.24 14.55 -3.31
N LEU A 22 -15.64 15.36 -2.32
CA LEU A 22 -15.87 14.87 -0.95
C LEU A 22 -16.85 13.68 -0.90
N LYS A 23 -17.88 13.69 -1.76
CA LYS A 23 -18.84 12.59 -1.87
C LYS A 23 -18.19 11.32 -2.40
N GLN A 24 -17.35 11.42 -3.43
CA GLN A 24 -16.60 10.27 -3.95
C GLN A 24 -15.65 9.73 -2.89
N ASN A 25 -14.90 10.60 -2.21
CA ASN A 25 -13.98 10.20 -1.14
C ASN A 25 -14.71 9.49 0.01
N LEU A 26 -15.88 10.01 0.44
CA LEU A 26 -16.70 9.35 1.45
C LEU A 26 -17.17 7.96 0.99
N SER A 27 -17.66 7.85 -0.25
CA SER A 27 -18.11 6.58 -0.82
C SER A 27 -16.99 5.54 -0.91
N ASP A 28 -15.75 5.97 -1.16
CA ASP A 28 -14.56 5.12 -1.18
C ASP A 28 -14.25 4.59 0.23
N LEU A 29 -14.30 5.46 1.24
CA LEU A 29 -14.13 5.06 2.65
C LEU A 29 -15.23 4.11 3.14
N GLU A 30 -16.49 4.33 2.76
CA GLU A 30 -17.60 3.42 3.06
C GLU A 30 -17.39 2.04 2.44
N THR A 31 -16.86 2.00 1.20
CA THR A 31 -16.50 0.76 0.51
C THR A 31 -15.41 0.03 1.28
N HIS A 32 -14.31 0.70 1.63
CA HIS A 32 -13.24 0.11 2.43
C HIS A 32 -13.72 -0.40 3.78
N GLN A 33 -14.63 0.32 4.46
CA GLN A 33 -15.21 -0.14 5.71
C GLN A 33 -16.01 -1.45 5.53
N SER A 34 -16.81 -1.54 4.47
CA SER A 34 -17.59 -2.75 4.14
C SER A 34 -16.68 -3.94 3.80
N GLU A 35 -15.64 -3.70 2.99
CA GLU A 35 -14.64 -4.71 2.63
C GLU A 35 -13.88 -5.23 3.85
N PHE A 36 -13.51 -4.34 4.77
CA PHE A 36 -12.84 -4.70 6.02
C PHE A 36 -13.74 -5.54 6.92
N ARG A 37 -15.01 -5.14 7.10
CA ARG A 37 -15.99 -5.87 7.92
C ARG A 37 -16.28 -7.26 7.36
N SER A 38 -16.31 -7.40 6.04
CA SER A 38 -16.50 -8.68 5.36
C SER A 38 -15.21 -9.51 5.26
N ARG A 39 -14.07 -9.00 5.74
CA ARG A 39 -12.75 -9.64 5.64
C ARG A 39 -12.36 -9.98 4.20
N SER A 40 -12.85 -9.19 3.24
CA SER A 40 -12.63 -9.42 1.80
C SER A 40 -11.44 -8.65 1.27
N LYS A 41 -11.26 -7.40 1.71
CA LYS A 41 -10.07 -6.57 1.46
C LYS A 41 -9.77 -5.75 2.70
N PHE A 42 -8.51 -5.39 2.88
CA PHE A 42 -8.09 -4.59 4.03
C PHE A 42 -7.33 -3.36 3.56
N ALA A 43 -7.78 -2.20 4.04
CA ALA A 43 -7.08 -0.93 3.91
C ALA A 43 -6.67 -0.45 5.31
N TYR A 44 -5.38 -0.17 5.49
CA TYR A 44 -4.81 0.34 6.73
C TYR A 44 -4.19 1.71 6.49
N SER A 45 -4.40 2.64 7.42
CA SER A 45 -3.66 3.89 7.47
C SER A 45 -2.35 3.71 8.23
N VAL A 46 -1.25 4.23 7.69
CA VAL A 46 0.04 4.30 8.38
C VAL A 46 0.08 5.63 9.13
N LEU A 47 0.28 5.57 10.44
CA LEU A 47 0.23 6.74 11.31
C LEU A 47 1.61 7.09 11.87
N ARG A 48 1.87 8.39 11.97
CA ARG A 48 2.94 8.95 12.80
C ARG A 48 2.31 9.88 13.84
N GLY A 49 2.08 9.37 15.05
CA GLY A 49 1.19 10.02 16.00
C GLY A 49 -0.24 10.00 15.48
N GLU A 50 -0.84 11.17 15.27
CA GLU A 50 -2.19 11.31 14.70
C GLU A 50 -2.17 11.62 13.19
N GLU A 51 -1.00 11.82 12.58
CA GLU A 51 -0.85 12.13 11.17
C GLU A 51 -0.92 10.85 10.32
N VAL A 52 -1.74 10.86 9.26
CA VAL A 52 -1.72 9.81 8.22
C VAL A 52 -0.58 10.10 7.25
N VAL A 53 0.44 9.24 7.30
CA VAL A 53 1.66 9.38 6.49
C VAL A 53 1.72 8.40 5.32
N GLY A 54 0.75 7.49 5.21
CA GLY A 54 0.72 6.45 4.19
C GLY A 54 -0.49 5.53 4.31
N CYS A 55 -0.60 4.56 3.42
CA CYS A 55 -1.59 3.48 3.49
C CYS A 55 -0.99 2.14 3.06
N VAL A 56 -1.63 1.06 3.50
CA VAL A 56 -1.38 -0.33 3.07
C VAL A 56 -2.70 -0.95 2.63
N TYR A 57 -2.71 -1.56 1.46
CA TYR A 57 -3.85 -2.28 0.89
C TYR A 57 -3.49 -3.75 0.71
N ILE A 58 -4.34 -4.63 1.22
CA ILE A 58 -4.21 -6.09 1.10
C ILE A 58 -5.48 -6.61 0.45
N ASN A 59 -5.32 -7.07 -0.80
CA ASN A 59 -6.43 -7.50 -1.64
C ASN A 59 -6.27 -8.98 -1.99
N PRO A 60 -7.37 -9.72 -2.16
CA PRO A 60 -7.31 -11.10 -2.60
C PRO A 60 -6.88 -11.14 -4.06
N THR A 61 -6.25 -12.25 -4.44
CA THR A 61 -6.03 -12.59 -5.84
C THR A 61 -7.06 -13.60 -6.31
N GLY A 62 -6.96 -14.04 -7.58
CA GLY A 62 -7.68 -15.22 -8.05
C GLY A 62 -7.10 -16.54 -7.53
N ARG A 63 -5.96 -16.53 -6.83
CA ARG A 63 -5.31 -17.73 -6.28
C ARG A 63 -5.73 -17.97 -4.82
N PRO A 64 -5.92 -19.24 -4.40
CA PRO A 64 -6.18 -19.57 -3.01
C PRO A 64 -5.08 -19.04 -2.09
N ARG A 65 -5.47 -18.46 -0.95
CA ARG A 65 -4.56 -18.01 0.13
C ARG A 65 -3.41 -17.11 -0.36
N HIS A 66 -3.64 -16.32 -1.41
CA HIS A 66 -2.63 -15.42 -1.96
C HIS A 66 -3.19 -14.01 -2.09
N ALA A 67 -2.40 -13.02 -1.70
CA ALA A 67 -2.79 -11.61 -1.70
C ALA A 67 -1.96 -10.76 -2.67
N THR A 68 -2.55 -9.69 -3.19
CA THR A 68 -1.80 -8.57 -3.77
C THR A 68 -1.75 -7.45 -2.75
N VAL A 69 -0.54 -6.95 -2.49
CA VAL A 69 -0.27 -5.93 -1.49
C VAL A 69 0.27 -4.69 -2.18
N ARG A 70 -0.24 -3.54 -1.78
CA ARG A 70 0.25 -2.24 -2.22
C ARG A 70 0.37 -1.31 -1.02
N SER A 71 1.37 -0.45 -1.03
CA SER A 71 1.52 0.58 -0.02
C SER A 71 2.17 1.81 -0.60
N TRP A 72 1.94 2.94 0.05
CA TRP A 72 2.59 4.19 -0.25
C TRP A 72 2.78 4.97 1.05
N VAL A 73 3.75 5.88 1.03
CA VAL A 73 3.93 6.94 2.01
C VAL A 73 3.81 8.29 1.29
N SER A 74 3.45 9.35 2.01
CA SER A 74 3.45 10.69 1.43
C SER A 74 4.88 11.13 1.10
N GLU A 75 5.03 12.08 0.19
CA GLU A 75 6.34 12.53 -0.31
C GLU A 75 7.27 13.02 0.82
N THR A 76 6.73 13.70 1.83
CA THR A 76 7.47 14.13 3.03
C THR A 76 8.11 12.96 3.78
N TYR A 77 7.49 11.78 3.70
CA TYR A 77 7.90 10.56 4.37
C TYR A 77 8.47 9.50 3.42
N ALA A 78 8.84 9.88 2.19
CA ALA A 78 9.38 8.97 1.17
C ALA A 78 10.53 8.08 1.68
N HIS A 79 11.38 8.60 2.56
CA HIS A 79 12.48 7.87 3.19
C HIS A 79 12.04 6.66 4.04
N LEU A 80 10.76 6.56 4.40
CA LEU A 80 10.18 5.45 5.16
C LEU A 80 9.58 4.35 4.27
N ASP A 81 9.47 4.54 2.95
CA ASP A 81 8.78 3.60 2.06
C ASP A 81 9.39 2.18 2.11
N LYS A 82 10.73 2.09 2.12
CA LYS A 82 11.44 0.81 2.27
C LYS A 82 11.18 0.15 3.63
N LEU A 83 11.21 0.94 4.71
CA LEU A 83 10.94 0.43 6.05
C LEU A 83 9.49 -0.08 6.16
N LEU A 84 8.52 0.64 5.59
CA LEU A 84 7.13 0.21 5.53
C LEU A 84 6.99 -1.10 4.75
N TYR A 85 7.65 -1.20 3.59
CA TYR A 85 7.69 -2.43 2.79
C TYR A 85 8.20 -3.63 3.58
N GLU A 86 9.32 -3.49 4.28
CA GLU A 86 9.92 -4.55 5.09
C GLU A 86 9.00 -4.98 6.24
N GLN A 87 8.44 -4.02 6.98
CA GLN A 87 7.56 -4.33 8.12
C GLN A 87 6.25 -4.98 7.70
N VAL A 88 5.63 -4.51 6.62
CA VAL A 88 4.42 -5.15 6.07
C VAL A 88 4.73 -6.57 5.60
N SER A 89 5.89 -6.78 4.96
CA SER A 89 6.29 -8.11 4.47
C SER A 89 6.51 -9.11 5.63
N SER A 90 7.18 -8.68 6.70
CA SER A 90 7.37 -9.50 7.92
C SER A 90 6.02 -9.83 8.56
N TRP A 91 5.17 -8.82 8.74
CA TRP A 91 3.85 -8.99 9.36
C TRP A 91 2.96 -9.96 8.57
N LEU A 92 2.94 -9.87 7.24
CA LEU A 92 2.20 -10.79 6.38
C LEU A 92 2.75 -12.22 6.45
N THR A 93 4.05 -12.38 6.55
CA THR A 93 4.69 -13.70 6.64
C THR A 93 4.41 -14.37 7.98
N GLU A 94 4.40 -13.59 9.08
CA GLU A 94 4.31 -14.12 10.44
C GLU A 94 2.87 -14.30 10.93
N ALA A 95 1.98 -13.37 10.57
CA ALA A 95 0.65 -13.27 11.19
C ALA A 95 -0.50 -13.64 10.26
N TRP A 96 -0.28 -13.72 8.95
CA TRP A 96 -1.35 -13.99 7.99
C TRP A 96 -1.32 -15.42 7.47
N PRO A 97 -2.48 -16.04 7.22
CA PRO A 97 -2.58 -17.41 6.76
C PRO A 97 -2.36 -17.52 5.24
N PHE A 98 -1.49 -16.71 4.65
CA PHE A 98 -1.21 -16.73 3.22
C PHE A 98 -0.14 -17.76 2.87
N ASP A 99 -0.30 -18.40 1.72
CA ASP A 99 0.75 -19.24 1.14
C ASP A 99 1.78 -18.38 0.37
N GLY A 100 1.39 -17.14 0.02
CA GLY A 100 2.26 -16.14 -0.61
C GLY A 100 1.54 -14.81 -0.84
N PHE A 101 2.29 -13.78 -1.24
CA PHE A 101 1.73 -12.49 -1.64
C PHE A 101 2.58 -11.80 -2.70
N ASP A 102 1.94 -11.02 -3.56
CA ASP A 102 2.59 -10.18 -4.56
C ASP A 102 2.72 -8.76 -3.99
N TYR A 103 3.95 -8.30 -3.77
CA TYR A 103 4.24 -6.97 -3.26
C TYR A 103 5.49 -6.41 -3.95
N SER A 104 5.33 -5.33 -4.73
CA SER A 104 6.40 -4.77 -5.55
C SER A 104 7.62 -4.37 -4.70
N PRO A 105 8.81 -4.93 -4.96
CA PRO A 105 9.97 -4.72 -4.11
C PRO A 105 10.44 -3.27 -4.12
N ARG A 106 10.88 -2.79 -2.95
CA ARG A 106 11.61 -1.53 -2.83
C ARG A 106 13.10 -1.80 -3.02
N LEU A 107 13.49 -1.89 -4.28
CA LEU A 107 14.89 -2.05 -4.65
C LEU A 107 15.66 -0.80 -4.20
N MET A 108 16.81 -1.00 -3.56
CA MET A 108 17.78 0.09 -3.45
C MET A 108 18.26 0.43 -4.86
N GLU A 109 18.39 1.71 -5.19
CA GLU A 109 19.26 2.07 -6.30
C GLU A 109 20.64 1.46 -5.99
N PRO A 110 21.24 0.70 -6.92
CA PRO A 110 22.61 0.25 -6.71
C PRO A 110 23.47 1.50 -6.55
N ASP A 111 24.23 1.60 -5.45
CA ASP A 111 25.18 2.67 -5.22
C ASP A 111 25.97 2.91 -6.51
N LEU A 112 25.73 4.05 -7.16
CA LEU A 112 26.61 4.57 -8.21
C LEU A 112 27.87 5.13 -7.54
N VAL A 113 28.56 4.29 -6.76
CA VAL A 113 29.86 4.56 -6.14
C VAL A 113 30.82 3.46 -6.59
N ASN A 114 31.05 3.41 -7.90
CA ASN A 114 32.32 3.05 -8.57
C ASN A 114 32.03 2.77 -10.05
N ARG A 115 32.11 3.81 -10.89
CA ARG A 115 32.54 3.70 -12.29
C ARG A 115 33.31 4.94 -12.67
#